data_AF-A0A645JYZ5-F1
#
_entry.id   AF-A0A645JYZ5-F1
#
_cell.length_a   1.000
_cell.length_b   1.000
_cell.length_c   1.000
_cell.angle_alpha   90.00
_cell.angle_beta   90.00
_cell.angle_gamma   90.00
#
_symmetry.space_group_name_H-M   'P 1'
#
loop_
_entity.id
_entity.type
_entity.pdbx_description
1 polymer ?
#
loop_
_entity_poly.entity_id
_entity_poly.type
_entity_poly.pdbx_seq_one_letter_code
_entity_poly.pdbx_strand_id
1 'polypeptide(L)'
;MDNGGTILDISIAHPVYGIIRAEVYIRSRRDGRAFVENMKRLNGRPLSALTEGAHLHTVGCESREEFEFIIRELCAAGIYEEIN
;
A
#
# COMPACT_ATOMS: atom_id res chain seq x y z
N MET A 1 -0.46 -10.62 5.20
CA MET A 1 0.05 -9.81 6.30
C MET A 1 -0.09 -10.64 7.54
N ASP A 2 0.78 -10.42 8.53
CA ASP A 2 0.68 -11.18 9.78
C ASP A 2 -0.19 -10.42 10.80
N ASN A 3 -0.57 -9.18 10.47
CA ASN A 3 -1.22 -8.22 11.36
C ASN A 3 -2.73 -8.06 11.06
N GLY A 4 -3.36 -9.00 10.35
CA GLY A 4 -4.80 -8.95 10.00
C GLY A 4 -5.20 -7.98 8.87
N GLY A 5 -4.32 -7.05 8.48
CA GLY A 5 -4.62 -6.07 7.43
C GLY A 5 -4.68 -6.62 5.99
N THR A 6 -5.49 -5.97 5.16
CA THR A 6 -5.54 -6.14 3.70
C THR A 6 -5.28 -4.81 3.01
N ILE A 7 -4.29 -4.73 2.13
CA ILE A 7 -4.15 -3.57 1.22
C ILE A 7 -5.16 -3.75 0.09
N LEU A 8 -6.12 -2.83 0.01
CA LEU A 8 -7.16 -2.85 -1.02
C LEU A 8 -6.62 -2.24 -2.32
N ASP A 9 -6.03 -1.06 -2.22
CA ASP A 9 -5.51 -0.31 -3.36
C ASP A 9 -4.23 0.46 -3.03
N ILE A 10 -3.58 0.93 -4.08
CA ILE A 10 -2.51 1.92 -4.05
C ILE A 10 -2.97 3.14 -4.86
N SER A 11 -2.67 4.34 -4.37
CA SER A 11 -2.95 5.57 -5.10
C SER A 11 -1.85 6.62 -4.98
N ILE A 12 -1.79 7.50 -5.98
CA ILE A 12 -0.87 8.64 -6.04
C ILE A 12 -1.60 9.89 -6.54
N ALA A 13 -1.07 11.06 -6.20
CA ALA A 13 -1.46 12.33 -6.82
C ALA A 13 -0.54 12.64 -8.01
N HIS A 14 -1.12 12.81 -9.19
CA HIS A 14 -0.43 13.20 -10.40
C HIS A 14 -0.87 14.62 -10.83
N PRO A 15 0.05 15.54 -11.13
CA PRO A 15 -0.30 16.94 -11.40
C PRO A 15 -1.22 17.14 -12.62
N VAL A 16 -1.20 16.20 -13.57
CA VAL A 16 -2.04 16.26 -14.79
C VAL A 16 -3.33 15.44 -14.65
N TYR A 17 -3.26 14.28 -14.01
CA TYR A 17 -4.35 13.29 -14.04
C TYR A 17 -5.17 13.27 -12.75
N GLY A 18 -4.79 14.06 -11.74
CA GLY A 18 -5.37 13.97 -10.41
C GLY A 18 -4.96 12.67 -9.72
N ILE A 19 -5.91 11.98 -9.12
CA ILE A 19 -5.63 10.74 -8.38
C ILE A 19 -5.60 9.55 -9.34
N ILE A 20 -4.47 8.85 -9.38
CA ILE A 20 -4.35 7.55 -10.06
C ILE A 20 -4.43 6.47 -8.99
N ARG A 21 -5.33 5.50 -9.17
CA ARG A 21 -5.56 4.39 -8.24
C ARG A 21 -5.49 3.05 -8.98
N ALA A 22 -4.89 2.05 -8.33
CA ALA A 22 -4.87 0.67 -8.79
C ALA A 22 -5.22 -0.29 -7.65
N GLU A 23 -6.14 -1.22 -7.92
CA GLU A 23 -6.53 -2.25 -6.97
C GLU A 23 -5.46 -3.37 -6.90
N VAL A 24 -5.16 -3.84 -5.69
CA VAL A 24 -4.11 -4.86 -5.47
C VAL A 24 -4.54 -6.01 -4.57
N TYR A 25 -5.51 -5.80 -3.65
CA TYR A 25 -6.09 -6.84 -2.79
C TYR A 25 -5.08 -7.79 -2.12
N ILE A 26 -4.04 -7.23 -1.49
CA ILE A 26 -2.98 -7.99 -0.83
C ILE A 26 -3.39 -8.28 0.62
N ARG A 27 -3.79 -9.54 0.91
CA ARG A 27 -4.16 -9.97 2.27
C ARG A 27 -3.11 -10.85 2.94
N SER A 28 -2.25 -11.53 2.17
CA SER A 28 -1.28 -12.50 2.68
C SER A 28 0.16 -12.19 2.24
N ARG A 29 1.16 -12.80 2.91
CA ARG A 29 2.55 -12.74 2.43
C ARG A 29 2.71 -13.37 1.05
N ARG A 30 1.85 -14.34 0.70
CA ARG A 30 1.83 -14.97 -0.62
C ARG A 30 1.39 -13.98 -1.69
N ASP A 31 0.34 -13.21 -1.45
CA ASP A 31 -0.15 -12.20 -2.40
C ASP A 31 0.89 -11.10 -2.61
N GLY A 32 1.52 -10.63 -1.53
CA GLY A 32 2.58 -9.63 -1.62
C GLY A 32 3.78 -10.11 -2.46
N ARG A 33 4.19 -11.38 -2.30
CA ARG A 33 5.23 -11.97 -3.15
C ARG A 33 4.81 -12.04 -4.61
N ALA A 34 3.61 -12.54 -4.90
CA ALA A 34 3.09 -12.63 -6.26
C ALA A 34 2.99 -11.25 -6.94
N PHE A 35 2.59 -10.22 -6.19
CA PHE A 35 2.57 -8.84 -6.67
C PHE A 35 3.99 -8.36 -7.08
N VAL A 36 4.97 -8.51 -6.19
CA VAL A 36 6.37 -8.12 -6.46
C VAL A 36 6.98 -8.91 -7.62
N GLU A 37 6.70 -10.21 -7.73
CA GLU A 37 7.16 -11.04 -8.83
C GLU A 37 6.57 -10.60 -10.17
N ASN A 38 5.27 -10.30 -10.22
CA ASN A 38 4.63 -9.79 -11.42
C ASN A 38 5.19 -8.43 -11.85
N MET A 39 5.43 -7.53 -10.91
CA MET A 39 6.10 -6.24 -11.18
C MET A 39 7.46 -6.44 -11.83
N LYS A 40 8.29 -7.35 -11.30
CA LYS A 40 9.59 -7.69 -11.89
C LYS A 40 9.46 -8.28 -13.29
N ARG A 41 8.57 -9.26 -13.47
CA ARG A 41 8.37 -9.97 -14.74
C ARG A 41 7.91 -9.04 -15.87
N LEU A 42 7.10 -8.03 -15.55
CA LEU A 42 6.56 -7.08 -16.52
C LEU A 42 7.43 -5.83 -16.70
N ASN A 43 8.59 -5.76 -16.05
CA ASN A 43 9.40 -4.53 -15.94
C ASN A 43 8.55 -3.33 -15.48
N GLY A 44 7.57 -3.60 -14.60
CA GLY A 44 6.69 -2.58 -14.05
C GLY A 44 7.44 -1.67 -13.10
N ARG A 45 7.29 -0.35 -13.27
CA ARG A 45 7.74 0.63 -12.29
C ARG A 45 6.63 0.83 -11.24
N PRO A 46 6.95 0.85 -9.94
CA PRO A 46 5.94 1.10 -8.92
C PRO A 46 5.35 2.50 -9.09
N LEU A 47 4.07 2.68 -8.74
CA LEU A 47 3.42 3.99 -8.82
C LEU A 47 4.14 5.06 -7.99
N SER A 48 4.77 4.66 -6.89
CA SER A 48 5.59 5.54 -6.06
C SER A 48 6.75 6.19 -6.82
N ALA A 49 7.22 5.61 -7.94
CA ALA A 49 8.25 6.22 -8.77
C ALA A 49 7.78 7.48 -9.52
N LEU A 50 6.46 7.73 -9.57
CA LEU A 50 5.88 8.93 -10.19
C LEU A 50 5.79 10.11 -9.21
N THR A 51 6.03 9.87 -7.93
CA THR A 51 5.81 10.81 -6.82
C THR A 51 6.98 10.80 -5.82
N GLU A 52 8.20 10.50 -6.30
CA GLU A 52 9.43 10.47 -5.48
C GLU A 52 9.33 9.58 -4.23
N GLY A 53 8.48 8.56 -4.27
CA GLY A 53 8.26 7.60 -3.18
C GLY A 53 6.92 7.78 -2.47
N ALA A 54 6.27 8.95 -2.55
CA ALA A 54 5.05 9.24 -1.81
C ALA A 54 3.81 8.59 -2.44
N HIS A 55 3.12 7.73 -1.69
CA HIS A 55 1.90 7.07 -2.17
C HIS A 55 1.01 6.67 -0.99
N LEU A 56 -0.25 6.40 -1.30
CA LEU A 56 -1.27 6.04 -0.33
C LEU A 56 -1.74 4.61 -0.53
N HIS A 57 -2.11 3.99 0.59
CA HIS A 57 -2.78 2.70 0.61
C HIS A 57 -4.10 2.81 1.36
N THR A 58 -5.16 2.28 0.77
CA THR A 58 -6.37 1.95 1.53
C THR A 58 -6.16 0.60 2.21
N VAL A 59 -6.19 0.57 3.54
CA VAL A 59 -6.03 -0.65 4.33
C VAL A 59 -7.37 -1.03 4.95
N GLY A 60 -7.84 -2.24 4.67
CA GLY A 60 -8.97 -2.87 5.35
C GLY A 60 -8.51 -3.75 6.50
N CYS A 61 -9.28 -3.78 7.59
CA CYS A 61 -9.08 -4.63 8.75
C CYS A 61 -10.45 -4.96 9.38
N GLU A 62 -10.51 -5.99 10.22
CA GLU A 62 -11.78 -6.49 10.78
C GLU A 62 -12.20 -5.73 12.04
N SER A 63 -11.27 -5.03 12.69
CA SER A 63 -11.51 -4.28 13.92
C SER A 63 -10.70 -2.98 14.00
N ARG A 64 -11.09 -2.11 14.94
CA ARG A 64 -10.36 -0.87 15.23
C ARG A 64 -9.02 -1.17 15.90
N GLU A 65 -8.98 -2.20 16.74
CA GLU A 65 -7.79 -2.65 17.45
C GLU A 65 -6.71 -3.14 16.47
N GLU A 66 -7.12 -3.89 15.43
CA GLU A 66 -6.21 -4.28 14.34
C GLU A 66 -5.69 -3.07 13.57
N PHE A 67 -6.57 -2.11 13.26
CA PHE A 67 -6.17 -0.87 12.59
C PHE A 67 -5.08 -0.14 13.38
N GLU A 68 -5.29 0.07 14.67
CA GLU A 68 -4.34 0.74 15.56
C GLU A 68 -3.03 -0.04 15.69
N PHE A 69 -3.09 -1.36 15.72
CA PHE A 69 -1.90 -2.20 15.69
C PHE A 69 -1.11 -2.02 14.38
N ILE A 70 -1.79 -2.02 13.22
CA ILE A 70 -1.16 -1.79 11.92
C ILE A 70 -0.49 -0.41 11.89
N ILE A 71 -1.18 0.64 12.32
CA ILE A 71 -0.59 2.00 12.36
C ILE A 71 0.65 2.03 13.24
N ARG A 72 0.61 1.43 14.42
CA ARG A 72 1.78 1.37 15.32
C ARG A 72 2.99 0.70 14.66
N GLU A 73 2.79 -0.40 13.95
CA GLU A 73 3.87 -1.11 13.26
C GLU A 73 4.42 -0.29 12.08
N LEU A 74 3.55 0.40 11.33
CA LEU A 74 3.98 1.29 10.24
C LEU A 74 4.76 2.51 10.76
N CYS A 75 4.33 3.10 11.89
CA CYS A 75 5.06 4.15 12.58
C CYS A 75 6.44 3.67 13.06
N ALA A 76 6.51 2.49 13.69
CA ALA A 76 7.77 1.91 14.15
C ALA A 76 8.74 1.61 13.00
N ALA A 77 8.21 1.28 11.82
CA ALA A 77 8.98 1.08 10.60
C ALA A 77 9.36 2.38 9.87
N GLY A 78 8.84 3.55 10.29
CA GLY A 78 9.14 4.84 9.67
C GLY A 78 8.52 5.05 8.29
N ILE A 79 7.43 4.34 7.98
CA ILE A 79 6.75 4.35 6.67
C ILE A 79 5.28 4.77 6.75
N TYR A 80 4.87 5.32 7.90
CA TYR A 80 3.53 5.87 8.09
C TYR A 80 3.55 7.40 8.00
N GLU A 81 2.58 7.94 7.27
CA GLU A 81 2.27 9.36 7.26
C GLU A 81 0.74 9.51 7.20
N GLU A 82 0.20 10.38 8.05
CA GLU A 82 -1.22 10.74 8.05
C GLU A 82 -1.39 12.00 7.19
N ILE A 83 -2.19 11.89 6.12
CA ILE A 83 -2.51 13.05 5.29
C ILE A 83 -3.81 13.68 5.82
N ASN A 84 -3.70 14.89 6.37
CA ASN A 84 -4.82 15.72 6.81
C ASN A 84 -5.55 16.39 5.64
#